data_AF-A0A0W0VAJ4-F1
#
_entry.id   AF-A0A0W0VAJ4-F1
#
_cell.length_a   1.000
_cell.length_b   1.000
_cell.length_c   1.000
_cell.angle_alpha   90.00
_cell.angle_beta   90.00
_cell.angle_gamma   90.00
#
_symmetry.space_group_name_H-M   'P 1'
#
loop_
_entity.id
_entity.type
_entity.pdbx_description
1 polymer ?
#
loop_
_entity_poly.entity_id
_entity_poly.type
_entity_poly.pdbx_seq_one_letter_code
_entity_poly.pdbx_strand_id
1 'polypeptide(L)'
;MSEEQTENDLSEWLSTYGLITAERILERYKIRLQQQDLIRAIKSPNTFYHRVIRIPLKNVLNGIILQQAHDYQVYAQKLFIDYLLSGETSKGEDSPGGFTRDDLEKERQNLIQTGEEFHEQELSHNQLIAETQRGLIKLSEEWHKFLLAAAKQLKTELQSQSISTTETNIIQALNILLIMQDFSKKEGSLQGESWSRVEAIIGQPLANATRQSFIGQINTLREFIDETTSFLNNYAEKIKQMSATVRAFRKQFYNLILRANELIKLLPEYRVNDAQVQENRESLLFDTAIGEQS
;
A
#
# COMPACT_ATOMS: atom_id res chain seq x y z
N MET A 1 24.69 15.96 -2.40
CA MET A 1 23.46 16.10 -1.60
C MET A 1 22.32 16.01 -2.59
N SER A 2 22.03 14.78 -3.00
CA SER A 2 21.20 14.45 -4.14
C SER A 2 19.77 14.84 -3.83
N GLU A 3 19.15 15.60 -4.72
CA GLU A 3 17.70 15.73 -4.78
C GLU A 3 17.13 14.32 -4.96
N GLU A 4 16.66 13.70 -3.87
CA GLU A 4 15.69 12.62 -3.97
C GLU A 4 14.47 13.24 -4.65
N GLN A 5 14.41 13.08 -5.97
CA GLN A 5 13.17 13.26 -6.71
C GLN A 5 12.14 12.42 -5.96
N THR A 6 11.15 13.08 -5.38
CA THR A 6 9.94 12.44 -4.86
C THR A 6 9.18 11.89 -6.08
N GLU A 7 9.72 10.81 -6.65
CA GLU A 7 9.06 10.05 -7.70
C GLU A 7 7.68 9.70 -7.20
N ASN A 8 6.71 9.94 -8.07
CA ASN A 8 5.31 9.78 -7.76
C ASN A 8 4.99 8.28 -7.75
N ASP A 9 5.42 7.61 -6.68
CA ASP A 9 5.32 6.18 -6.36
C ASP A 9 3.88 5.64 -6.49
N LEU A 10 2.89 6.54 -6.53
CA LEU A 10 1.47 6.24 -6.70
C LEU A 10 0.95 6.42 -8.14
N SER A 11 1.79 6.74 -9.14
CA SER A 11 1.35 6.92 -10.53
C SER A 11 0.74 5.64 -11.12
N GLU A 12 1.22 4.48 -10.69
CA GLU A 12 0.66 3.16 -11.06
C GLU A 12 -0.77 2.97 -10.54
N TRP A 13 -1.15 3.69 -9.48
CA TRP A 13 -2.45 3.62 -8.81
C TRP A 13 -3.48 4.61 -9.37
N LEU A 14 -3.17 5.34 -10.46
CA LEU A 14 -4.12 6.23 -11.14
C LEU A 14 -5.14 5.49 -12.02
N SER A 15 -5.11 4.15 -12.01
CA SER A 15 -6.16 3.32 -12.62
C SER A 15 -7.49 3.47 -11.90
N THR A 16 -8.59 3.08 -12.56
CA THR A 16 -9.93 3.05 -11.93
C THR A 16 -9.95 2.20 -10.66
N TYR A 17 -9.23 1.08 -10.65
CA TYR A 17 -9.07 0.23 -9.47
C TYR A 17 -8.33 0.93 -8.32
N GLY A 18 -7.24 1.63 -8.63
CA GLY A 18 -6.46 2.37 -7.64
C GLY A 18 -7.22 3.56 -7.05
N LEU A 19 -8.02 4.26 -7.87
CA LEU A 19 -8.91 5.33 -7.40
C LEU A 19 -9.98 4.81 -6.44
N ILE A 20 -10.66 3.70 -6.78
CA ILE A 20 -11.65 3.06 -5.90
C ILE A 20 -11.00 2.60 -4.59
N THR A 21 -9.79 2.04 -4.67
CA THR A 21 -9.03 1.59 -3.49
C THR A 21 -8.68 2.77 -2.59
N ALA A 22 -8.15 3.85 -3.14
CA ALA A 22 -7.81 5.06 -2.40
C ALA A 22 -9.05 5.71 -1.77
N GLU A 23 -10.17 5.77 -2.49
CA GLU A 23 -11.45 6.28 -1.98
C GLU A 23 -11.94 5.45 -0.79
N ARG A 24 -11.94 4.11 -0.90
CA ARG A 24 -12.33 3.22 0.20
C ARG A 24 -11.43 3.34 1.42
N ILE A 25 -10.12 3.53 1.21
CA ILE A 25 -9.17 3.76 2.30
C ILE A 25 -9.50 5.06 3.04
N LEU A 26 -9.68 6.16 2.30
CA LEU A 26 -10.02 7.45 2.89
C LEU A 26 -11.38 7.41 3.61
N GLU A 27 -12.36 6.69 3.06
CA GLU A 27 -13.67 6.56 3.69
C GLU A 27 -13.60 5.85 5.05
N ARG A 28 -12.72 4.85 5.21
CA ARG A 28 -12.45 4.23 6.53
C ARG A 28 -11.89 5.22 7.54
N TYR A 29 -11.19 6.25 7.07
CA TYR A 29 -10.70 7.35 7.89
C TYR A 29 -11.70 8.50 8.03
N LYS A 30 -12.94 8.35 7.53
CA LYS A 30 -14.00 9.37 7.50
C LYS A 30 -13.61 10.62 6.70
N ILE A 31 -12.67 10.50 5.78
CA ILE A 31 -12.25 11.56 4.87
C ILE A 31 -13.00 11.37 3.56
N ARG A 32 -13.78 12.37 3.15
CA ARG A 32 -14.50 12.37 1.86
C ARG A 32 -14.01 13.54 1.02
N LEU A 33 -13.37 13.23 -0.11
CA LEU A 33 -12.90 14.19 -1.10
C LEU A 33 -13.74 14.07 -2.37
N GLN A 34 -13.90 15.17 -3.11
CA GLN A 34 -14.48 15.10 -4.44
C GLN A 34 -13.52 14.38 -5.39
N GLN A 35 -14.03 13.71 -6.42
CA GLN A 35 -13.22 12.86 -7.30
C GLN A 35 -12.06 13.61 -7.96
N GLN A 36 -12.26 14.86 -8.37
CA GLN A 36 -11.21 15.71 -8.94
C GLN A 36 -10.10 16.02 -7.93
N ASP A 37 -10.47 16.23 -6.67
CA ASP A 37 -9.54 16.54 -5.59
C ASP A 37 -8.81 15.29 -5.10
N LEU A 38 -9.47 14.12 -5.13
CA LEU A 38 -8.85 12.81 -4.87
C LEU A 38 -7.73 12.52 -5.86
N ILE A 39 -7.99 12.70 -7.16
CA ILE A 39 -6.98 12.49 -8.21
C ILE A 39 -5.78 13.42 -7.98
N ARG A 40 -6.02 14.69 -7.67
CA ARG A 40 -4.95 15.66 -7.37
C ARG A 40 -4.18 15.29 -6.10
N ALA A 41 -4.89 14.90 -5.04
CA ALA A 41 -4.28 14.45 -3.79
C ALA A 41 -3.35 13.25 -4.01
N ILE A 42 -3.75 12.25 -4.79
CA ILE A 42 -2.92 11.08 -5.09
C ILE A 42 -1.68 11.48 -5.91
N LYS A 43 -1.82 12.41 -6.87
CA LYS A 43 -0.69 12.86 -7.70
C LYS A 43 0.31 13.77 -6.98
N SER A 44 -0.06 14.40 -5.88
CA SER A 44 0.77 15.42 -5.23
C SER A 44 1.46 14.83 -3.99
N PRO A 45 2.76 14.44 -4.07
CA PRO A 45 3.46 13.71 -3.02
C PRO A 45 3.58 14.47 -1.69
N ASN A 46 3.52 15.81 -1.77
CA ASN A 46 3.68 16.68 -0.63
C ASN A 46 2.39 16.94 0.15
N THR A 47 1.25 16.39 -0.29
CA THR A 47 -0.04 16.60 0.41
C THR A 47 -0.21 15.64 1.58
N PHE A 48 -0.94 16.08 2.61
CA PHE A 48 -1.33 15.23 3.74
C PHE A 48 -2.03 13.96 3.27
N TYR A 49 -3.00 14.08 2.37
CA TYR A 49 -3.78 12.96 1.85
C TYR A 49 -2.91 11.95 1.11
N HIS A 50 -1.94 12.39 0.30
CA HIS A 50 -0.99 11.48 -0.32
C HIS A 50 -0.21 10.69 0.73
N ARG A 51 0.34 11.37 1.74
CA ARG A 51 1.13 10.74 2.81
C ARG A 51 0.32 9.72 3.60
N VAL A 52 -0.94 10.02 3.91
CA VAL A 52 -1.85 9.12 4.62
C VAL A 52 -2.24 7.90 3.77
N ILE A 53 -2.47 8.08 2.47
CA ILE A 53 -2.90 7.00 1.56
C ILE A 53 -1.73 6.10 1.13
N ARG A 54 -0.51 6.66 0.99
CA ARG A 54 0.67 5.93 0.52
C ARG A 54 0.95 4.67 1.35
N ILE A 55 0.84 4.80 2.67
CA ILE A 55 1.13 3.72 3.62
C ILE A 55 0.20 2.51 3.43
N PRO A 56 -1.14 2.65 3.54
CA PRO A 56 -2.04 1.52 3.33
C PRO A 56 -2.01 0.98 1.91
N LEU A 57 -1.76 1.80 0.88
CA LEU A 57 -1.58 1.29 -0.49
C LEU A 57 -0.36 0.37 -0.61
N LYS A 58 0.78 0.72 -0.01
CA LYS A 58 1.95 -0.18 0.01
C LYS A 58 1.67 -1.48 0.76
N ASN A 59 0.87 -1.43 1.83
CA ASN A 59 0.42 -2.66 2.51
C ASN A 59 -0.49 -3.53 1.63
N VAL A 60 -1.36 -2.92 0.83
CA VAL A 60 -2.19 -3.65 -0.16
C VAL A 60 -1.30 -4.32 -1.20
N LEU A 61 -0.30 -3.61 -1.74
CA LEU A 61 0.67 -4.18 -2.68
C LEU A 61 1.42 -5.37 -2.06
N ASN A 62 1.91 -5.22 -0.83
CA ASN A 62 2.55 -6.32 -0.11
C ASN A 62 1.61 -7.51 0.07
N GLY A 63 0.32 -7.28 0.33
CA GLY A 63 -0.68 -8.34 0.40
C GLY A 63 -0.85 -9.09 -0.92
N ILE A 64 -0.79 -8.40 -2.07
CA ILE A 64 -0.84 -9.04 -3.39
C ILE A 64 0.40 -9.91 -3.62
N ILE A 65 1.60 -9.38 -3.34
CA ILE A 65 2.85 -10.15 -3.50
C ILE A 65 2.88 -11.35 -2.53
N LEU A 66 2.36 -11.18 -1.32
CA LEU A 66 2.25 -12.24 -0.33
C LEU A 66 1.31 -13.34 -0.80
N GLN A 67 0.17 -12.98 -1.40
CA GLN A 67 -0.74 -13.96 -2.01
C GLN A 67 -0.06 -14.75 -3.13
N GLN A 68 0.71 -14.09 -4.01
CA GLN A 68 1.47 -14.78 -5.05
C GLN A 68 2.51 -15.76 -4.46
N ALA A 69 3.20 -15.35 -3.39
CA ALA A 69 4.15 -16.22 -2.69
C ALA A 69 3.44 -17.43 -2.05
N HIS A 70 2.26 -17.20 -1.46
CA HIS A 70 1.40 -18.24 -0.90
C HIS A 70 0.94 -19.23 -1.99
N ASP A 71 0.50 -18.74 -3.14
CA ASP A 71 0.08 -19.60 -4.26
C ASP A 71 1.25 -20.47 -4.76
N TYR A 72 2.48 -19.94 -4.80
CA TYR A 72 3.67 -20.74 -5.05
C TYR A 72 3.94 -21.78 -3.95
N GLN A 73 3.84 -21.41 -2.68
CA GLN A 73 4.00 -22.34 -1.57
C GLN A 73 3.00 -23.51 -1.68
N VAL A 74 1.73 -23.20 -1.92
CA VAL A 74 0.66 -24.21 -2.08
C VAL A 74 0.95 -25.13 -3.26
N TYR A 75 1.40 -24.58 -4.40
CA TYR A 75 1.79 -25.40 -5.54
C TYR A 75 2.97 -26.33 -5.21
N ALA A 76 4.00 -25.82 -4.54
CA ALA A 76 5.14 -26.63 -4.10
C ALA A 76 4.69 -27.76 -3.17
N GLN A 77 3.81 -27.48 -2.21
CA GLN A 77 3.25 -28.47 -1.30
C GLN A 77 2.49 -29.57 -2.07
N LYS A 78 1.63 -29.19 -3.02
CA LYS A 78 0.90 -30.15 -3.86
C LYS A 78 1.85 -31.05 -4.65
N LEU A 79 2.91 -30.49 -5.22
CA LEU A 79 3.94 -31.24 -5.93
C LEU A 79 4.61 -32.29 -5.03
N PHE A 80 4.95 -31.94 -3.79
CA PHE A 80 5.51 -32.91 -2.83
C PHE A 80 4.49 -33.93 -2.34
N ILE A 81 3.22 -33.56 -2.18
CA ILE A 81 2.15 -34.51 -1.83
C ILE A 81 1.99 -35.55 -2.95
N ASP A 82 1.94 -35.12 -4.20
CA ASP A 82 1.84 -36.03 -5.35
C ASP A 82 3.06 -36.96 -5.44
N TYR A 83 4.26 -36.43 -5.16
CA TYR A 83 5.48 -37.25 -5.07
C TYR A 83 5.41 -38.28 -3.93
N LEU A 84 5.01 -37.88 -2.72
CA LEU A 84 4.92 -38.78 -1.56
C LEU A 84 3.88 -39.89 -1.75
N LEU A 85 2.76 -39.57 -2.41
CA LEU A 85 1.68 -40.53 -2.69
C LEU A 85 1.99 -41.48 -3.86
N SER A 86 2.99 -41.17 -4.68
CA SER A 86 3.40 -42.03 -5.81
C SER A 86 4.06 -43.35 -5.38
N GLY A 87 4.44 -43.49 -4.11
CA GLY A 87 5.11 -44.67 -3.57
C GLY A 87 6.62 -44.72 -3.87
N GLU A 88 7.18 -43.74 -4.57
CA GLU A 88 8.61 -43.66 -4.88
C GLU A 88 9.48 -43.57 -3.60
N THR A 89 8.93 -43.01 -2.53
CA THR A 89 9.58 -42.91 -1.20
C THR A 89 9.69 -44.21 -0.43
N SER A 90 8.98 -45.27 -0.87
CA SER A 90 9.03 -46.59 -0.24
C SER A 90 10.19 -47.47 -0.73
N LYS A 91 10.96 -46.98 -1.71
CA LYS A 91 12.09 -47.69 -2.30
C LYS A 91 13.37 -47.45 -1.50
N GLY A 92 14.17 -48.51 -1.32
CA GLY A 92 15.44 -48.44 -0.58
C GLY A 92 16.49 -47.56 -1.25
N GLU A 93 17.48 -47.10 -0.48
CA GLU A 93 18.57 -46.21 -0.91
C GLU A 93 19.39 -46.79 -2.08
N ASP A 94 19.53 -48.12 -2.14
CA ASP A 94 20.25 -48.84 -3.20
C ASP A 94 19.49 -48.94 -4.54
N SER A 95 18.24 -48.48 -4.59
CA SER A 95 17.43 -48.52 -5.82
C SER A 95 17.76 -47.34 -6.76
N PRO A 96 17.62 -47.50 -8.09
CA PRO A 96 17.90 -46.44 -9.04
C PRO A 96 17.16 -45.14 -8.67
N GLY A 97 17.89 -44.03 -8.59
CA GLY A 97 17.36 -42.73 -8.16
C GLY A 97 17.46 -42.43 -6.66
N GLY A 98 18.14 -43.26 -5.86
CA GLY A 98 18.36 -43.03 -4.42
C GLY A 98 18.85 -41.62 -4.08
N PHE A 99 19.94 -41.16 -4.72
CA PHE A 99 20.47 -39.80 -4.54
C PHE A 99 19.45 -38.70 -4.86
N THR A 100 18.64 -38.87 -5.90
CA THR A 100 17.59 -37.92 -6.27
C THR A 100 16.48 -37.86 -5.21
N ARG A 101 16.16 -39.00 -4.57
CA ARG A 101 15.18 -39.04 -3.48
C ARG A 101 15.69 -38.32 -2.23
N ASP A 102 16.97 -38.48 -1.90
CA ASP A 102 17.60 -37.77 -0.78
C ASP A 102 17.61 -36.26 -1.00
N ASP A 103 17.92 -35.82 -2.22
CA ASP A 103 17.87 -34.40 -2.57
C ASP A 103 16.43 -33.85 -2.58
N LEU A 104 15.44 -34.65 -2.99
CA LEU A 104 14.03 -34.29 -2.85
C LEU A 104 13.60 -34.19 -1.39
N GLU A 105 14.08 -35.07 -0.51
CA GLU A 105 13.79 -34.97 0.93
C GLU A 105 14.42 -33.72 1.54
N LYS A 106 15.64 -33.33 1.13
CA LYS A 106 16.23 -32.04 1.53
C LYS A 106 15.39 -30.85 1.08
N GLU A 107 14.93 -30.84 -0.17
CA GLU A 107 14.05 -29.77 -0.66
C GLU A 107 12.69 -29.76 0.05
N ARG A 108 12.17 -30.93 0.47
CA ARG A 108 10.95 -31.03 1.28
C ARG A 108 11.14 -30.43 2.67
N GLN A 109 12.26 -30.73 3.34
CA GLN A 109 12.59 -30.13 4.64
C GLN A 109 12.76 -28.61 4.52
N ASN A 110 13.42 -28.15 3.45
CA ASN A 110 13.55 -26.73 3.14
C ASN A 110 12.18 -26.06 2.90
N LEU A 111 11.24 -26.74 2.22
CA LEU A 111 9.87 -26.25 2.03
C LEU A 111 9.14 -26.08 3.36
N ILE A 112 9.28 -27.03 4.29
CA ILE A 112 8.66 -26.95 5.62
C ILE A 112 9.23 -25.76 6.38
N GLN A 113 10.56 -25.67 6.48
CA GLN A 113 11.22 -24.57 7.18
C GLN A 113 10.84 -23.21 6.58
N THR A 114 10.95 -23.06 5.26
CA THR A 114 10.59 -21.81 4.56
C THR A 114 9.10 -21.51 4.74
N GLY A 115 8.24 -22.54 4.81
CA GLY A 115 6.81 -22.39 5.05
C GLY A 115 6.46 -21.89 6.45
N GLU A 116 7.18 -22.36 7.47
CA GLU A 116 7.04 -21.87 8.86
C GLU A 116 7.48 -20.40 8.96
N GLU A 117 8.67 -20.07 8.41
CA GLU A 117 9.18 -18.70 8.38
C GLU A 117 8.25 -17.76 7.58
N PHE A 118 7.68 -18.24 6.48
CA PHE A 118 6.70 -17.48 5.70
C PHE A 118 5.41 -17.23 6.48
N HIS A 119 4.90 -18.24 7.19
CA HIS A 119 3.70 -18.07 8.02
C HIS A 119 3.91 -17.04 9.14
N GLU A 120 5.08 -17.02 9.78
CA GLU A 120 5.45 -15.97 10.74
C GLU A 120 5.42 -14.58 10.09
N GLN A 121 5.86 -14.46 8.83
CA GLN A 121 5.76 -13.20 8.10
C GLN A 121 4.33 -12.81 7.74
N GLU A 122 3.45 -13.76 7.43
CA GLU A 122 2.01 -13.47 7.24
C GLU A 122 1.40 -12.88 8.52
N LEU A 123 1.73 -13.44 9.67
CA LEU A 123 1.30 -12.92 10.97
C LEU A 123 1.87 -11.53 11.23
N SER A 124 3.15 -11.32 10.94
CA SER A 124 3.81 -10.02 11.10
C SER A 124 3.20 -8.95 10.17
N HIS A 125 2.89 -9.29 8.92
CA HIS A 125 2.22 -8.38 7.98
C HIS A 125 0.81 -8.01 8.45
N ASN A 126 0.03 -8.98 8.95
CA ASN A 126 -1.29 -8.72 9.52
C ASN A 126 -1.22 -7.81 10.75
N GLN A 127 -0.25 -8.03 11.64
CA GLN A 127 0.00 -7.15 12.79
C GLN A 127 0.39 -5.74 12.34
N LEU A 128 1.30 -5.61 11.37
CA LEU A 128 1.71 -4.33 10.80
C LEU A 128 0.51 -3.59 10.23
N ILE A 129 -0.36 -4.25 9.45
CA ILE A 129 -1.60 -3.65 8.94
C ILE A 129 -2.47 -3.14 10.09
N ALA A 130 -2.71 -3.97 11.11
CA ALA A 130 -3.58 -3.61 12.24
C ALA A 130 -3.03 -2.41 13.03
N GLU A 131 -1.73 -2.39 13.32
CA GLU A 131 -1.05 -1.27 13.99
C GLU A 131 -1.13 0.01 13.18
N THR A 132 -0.81 -0.10 11.88
CA THR A 132 -0.79 1.05 10.96
C THR A 132 -2.19 1.63 10.79
N GLN A 133 -3.21 0.79 10.61
CA GLN A 133 -4.61 1.22 10.50
C GLN A 133 -5.09 1.90 11.78
N ARG A 134 -4.80 1.33 12.95
CA ARG A 134 -5.13 1.95 14.25
C ARG A 134 -4.47 3.31 14.39
N GLY A 135 -3.21 3.41 14.00
CA GLY A 135 -2.44 4.65 13.99
C GLY A 135 -3.03 5.73 13.09
N LEU A 136 -3.33 5.38 11.84
CA LEU A 136 -3.91 6.28 10.85
C LEU A 136 -5.34 6.72 11.20
N ILE A 137 -6.14 5.85 11.82
CA ILE A 137 -7.47 6.22 12.32
C ILE A 137 -7.35 7.30 13.40
N LYS A 138 -6.47 7.13 14.40
CA LYS A 138 -6.24 8.15 15.44
C LYS A 138 -5.74 9.46 14.84
N LEU A 139 -4.78 9.37 13.92
CA LEU A 139 -4.27 10.53 13.18
C LEU A 139 -5.38 11.26 12.43
N SER A 140 -6.28 10.53 11.77
CA SER A 140 -7.43 11.13 11.07
C SER A 140 -8.42 11.78 12.02
N GLU A 141 -8.68 11.18 13.19
CA GLU A 141 -9.55 11.77 14.21
C GLU A 141 -8.97 13.07 14.78
N GLU A 142 -7.66 13.10 15.03
CA GLU A 142 -6.95 14.31 15.46
C GLU A 142 -6.97 15.38 14.37
N TRP A 143 -6.64 15.00 13.14
CA TRP A 143 -6.71 15.87 11.97
C TRP A 143 -8.11 16.50 11.81
N HIS A 144 -9.17 15.70 11.96
CA HIS A 144 -10.53 16.20 11.87
C HIS A 144 -10.85 17.22 12.97
N LYS A 145 -10.34 17.03 14.20
CA LYS A 145 -10.49 18.01 15.29
C LYS A 145 -9.79 19.33 14.97
N PHE A 146 -8.55 19.27 14.48
CA PHE A 146 -7.80 20.46 14.08
C PHE A 146 -8.50 21.20 12.92
N LEU A 147 -8.97 20.45 11.94
CA LEU A 147 -9.64 21.00 10.78
C LEU A 147 -11.00 21.65 11.14
N LEU A 148 -11.77 21.04 12.05
CA LEU A 148 -12.99 21.64 12.59
C LEU A 148 -12.70 22.91 13.41
N ALA A 149 -11.62 22.91 14.21
CA ALA A 149 -11.23 24.09 14.98
C ALA A 149 -10.86 25.26 14.05
N ALA A 150 -10.08 25.01 13.01
CA ALA A 150 -9.74 25.99 11.97
C ALA A 150 -10.99 26.50 11.23
N ALA A 151 -11.90 25.60 10.85
CA ALA A 151 -13.15 25.98 10.19
C ALA A 151 -14.04 26.85 11.07
N LYS A 152 -14.11 26.58 12.38
CA LYS A 152 -14.86 27.41 13.35
C LYS A 152 -14.27 28.81 13.50
N GLN A 153 -12.95 28.92 13.58
CA GLN A 153 -12.27 30.22 13.64
C GLN A 153 -12.53 31.04 12.36
N LEU A 154 -12.36 30.42 11.19
CA LEU A 154 -12.67 31.07 9.92
C LEU A 154 -14.14 31.45 9.79
N LYS A 155 -15.06 30.63 10.31
CA LYS A 155 -16.48 30.97 10.33
C LYS A 155 -16.74 32.25 11.14
N THR A 156 -16.13 32.39 12.32
CA THR A 156 -16.29 33.60 13.14
C THR A 156 -15.71 34.85 12.46
N GLU A 157 -14.60 34.69 11.73
CA GLU A 157 -13.98 35.78 10.96
C GLU A 157 -14.77 36.13 9.70
N LEU A 158 -15.36 35.16 9.02
CA LEU A 158 -16.25 35.38 7.88
C LEU A 158 -17.55 36.07 8.31
N GLN A 159 -18.09 35.69 9.46
CA GLN A 159 -19.28 36.33 10.04
C GLN A 159 -19.04 37.80 10.41
N SER A 160 -17.84 38.15 10.92
CA SER A 160 -17.50 39.54 11.20
C SER A 160 -17.40 40.39 9.92
N GLN A 161 -17.19 39.75 8.77
CA GLN A 161 -17.17 40.37 7.44
C GLN A 161 -18.51 40.25 6.70
N SER A 162 -19.59 39.84 7.39
CA SER A 162 -20.94 39.67 6.83
C SER A 162 -21.07 38.57 5.76
N ILE A 163 -20.14 37.60 5.73
CA ILE A 163 -20.19 36.42 4.86
C ILE A 163 -20.81 35.27 5.64
N SER A 164 -22.01 34.83 5.22
CA SER A 164 -22.72 33.70 5.84
C SER A 164 -22.44 32.41 5.05
N THR A 165 -21.56 31.56 5.59
CA THR A 165 -21.24 30.24 5.01
C THR A 165 -21.40 29.12 6.03
N THR A 166 -21.72 27.93 5.53
CA THR A 166 -21.76 26.71 6.35
C THR A 166 -20.35 26.23 6.68
N GLU A 167 -20.20 25.56 7.82
CA GLU A 167 -18.90 25.00 8.26
C GLU A 167 -18.38 23.95 7.28
N THR A 168 -19.29 23.18 6.66
CA THR A 168 -18.96 22.18 5.63
C THR A 168 -18.30 22.80 4.40
N ASN A 169 -18.73 23.99 3.98
CA ASN A 169 -18.18 24.67 2.81
C ASN A 169 -16.79 25.24 3.12
N ILE A 170 -16.57 25.71 4.35
CA ILE A 170 -15.26 26.17 4.82
C ILE A 170 -14.27 24.99 4.87
N ILE A 171 -14.71 23.82 5.35
CA ILE A 171 -13.92 22.58 5.35
C ILE A 171 -13.53 22.17 3.93
N GLN A 172 -14.48 22.21 2.99
CA GLN A 172 -14.21 21.90 1.58
C GLN A 172 -13.23 22.90 0.97
N ALA A 173 -13.37 24.19 1.26
CA ALA A 173 -12.44 25.22 0.83
C ALA A 173 -11.02 24.98 1.39
N LEU A 174 -10.89 24.68 2.68
CA LEU A 174 -9.62 24.33 3.31
C LEU A 174 -8.98 23.11 2.65
N ASN A 175 -9.75 22.03 2.42
CA ASN A 175 -9.24 20.82 1.77
C ASN A 175 -8.69 21.11 0.36
N ILE A 176 -9.38 21.93 -0.43
CA ILE A 176 -8.91 22.33 -1.77
C ILE A 176 -7.59 23.08 -1.67
N LEU A 177 -7.49 24.04 -0.75
CA LEU A 177 -6.25 24.80 -0.55
C LEU A 177 -5.10 23.89 -0.11
N LEU A 178 -5.34 22.96 0.82
CA LEU A 178 -4.35 21.99 1.29
C LEU A 178 -3.91 21.00 0.20
N ILE A 179 -4.80 20.64 -0.74
CA ILE A 179 -4.46 19.75 -1.86
C ILE A 179 -3.72 20.50 -2.97
N MET A 180 -4.08 21.75 -3.23
CA MET A 180 -3.47 22.57 -4.28
C MET A 180 -2.17 23.23 -3.84
N GLN A 181 -1.90 23.31 -2.54
CA GLN A 181 -0.67 23.83 -2.01
C GLN A 181 0.43 22.76 -1.98
N ASP A 182 1.55 23.08 -2.61
CA ASP A 182 2.76 22.28 -2.51
C ASP A 182 3.52 22.68 -1.24
N PHE A 183 3.44 21.83 -0.20
CA PHE A 183 4.12 22.07 1.07
C PHE A 183 5.66 22.05 0.97
N SER A 184 6.25 21.63 -0.14
CA SER A 184 7.71 21.70 -0.33
C SER A 184 8.22 23.13 -0.55
N LYS A 185 7.36 24.06 -1.03
CA LYS A 185 7.74 25.44 -1.29
C LYS A 185 7.45 26.31 -0.06
N LYS A 186 8.48 27.01 0.44
CA LYS A 186 8.38 27.92 1.60
C LYS A 186 7.47 29.14 1.31
N GLU A 187 7.35 29.53 0.04
CA GLU A 187 6.39 30.54 -0.40
C GLU A 187 5.21 29.84 -1.07
N GLY A 188 4.08 29.80 -0.35
CA GLY A 188 2.82 29.28 -0.86
C GLY A 188 2.29 30.15 -1.98
N SER A 189 2.69 29.88 -3.22
CA SER A 189 2.00 30.43 -4.39
C SER A 189 0.68 29.66 -4.58
N LEU A 190 -0.31 29.91 -3.73
CA LEU A 190 -1.69 29.56 -4.04
C LEU A 190 -2.06 30.33 -5.31
N GLN A 191 -2.06 29.64 -6.45
CA GLN A 191 -2.34 30.23 -7.76
C GLN A 191 -3.80 30.70 -7.84
N GLY A 192 -4.11 31.61 -8.76
CA GLY A 192 -5.48 32.14 -8.93
C GLY A 192 -6.57 31.07 -9.06
N GLU A 193 -6.23 29.88 -9.59
CA GLU A 193 -7.16 28.74 -9.72
C GLU A 193 -7.61 28.17 -8.37
N SER A 194 -6.75 28.15 -7.34
CA SER A 194 -7.15 27.63 -6.03
C SER A 194 -8.12 28.58 -5.33
N TRP A 195 -7.87 29.88 -5.44
CA TRP A 195 -8.76 30.90 -4.88
C TRP A 195 -10.08 31.00 -5.63
N SER A 196 -10.09 30.86 -6.95
CA SER A 196 -11.33 30.89 -7.72
C SER A 196 -12.26 29.72 -7.38
N ARG A 197 -11.71 28.51 -7.14
CA ARG A 197 -12.50 27.36 -6.65
C ARG A 197 -13.05 27.58 -5.25
N VAL A 198 -12.24 28.16 -4.35
CA VAL A 198 -12.68 28.50 -2.99
C VAL A 198 -13.79 29.56 -3.01
N GLU A 199 -13.63 30.61 -3.81
CA GLU A 199 -14.62 31.67 -3.99
C GLU A 199 -15.92 31.14 -4.62
N ALA A 200 -15.83 30.17 -5.53
CA ALA A 200 -17.00 29.48 -6.08
C ALA A 200 -17.78 28.68 -5.02
N ILE A 201 -17.09 28.07 -4.04
CA ILE A 201 -17.70 27.29 -2.95
C ILE A 201 -18.30 28.20 -1.87
N ILE A 202 -17.62 29.32 -1.59
CA ILE A 202 -18.09 30.34 -0.63
C ILE A 202 -19.19 31.20 -1.26
N GLY A 203 -19.25 31.28 -2.59
CA GLY A 203 -20.25 32.03 -3.35
C GLY A 203 -19.99 33.54 -3.42
N GLN A 204 -18.82 34.00 -2.94
CA GLN A 204 -18.43 35.41 -2.91
C GLN A 204 -16.91 35.56 -3.11
N PRO A 205 -16.45 36.66 -3.73
CA PRO A 205 -15.03 36.95 -3.85
C PRO A 205 -14.45 37.27 -2.46
N LEU A 206 -13.28 36.70 -2.16
CA LEU A 206 -12.62 36.89 -0.87
C LEU A 206 -11.68 38.09 -0.93
N ALA A 207 -11.80 38.98 0.06
CA ALA A 207 -10.84 40.07 0.24
C ALA A 207 -9.45 39.52 0.62
N ASN A 208 -8.40 40.29 0.33
CA ASN A 208 -7.03 39.88 0.66
C ASN A 208 -6.82 39.61 2.16
N ALA A 209 -7.51 40.35 3.04
CA ALA A 209 -7.45 40.12 4.49
C ALA A 209 -7.99 38.72 4.86
N THR A 210 -9.13 38.32 4.29
CA THR A 210 -9.73 37.00 4.50
C THR A 210 -8.84 35.88 3.93
N ARG A 211 -8.23 36.11 2.76
CA ARG A 211 -7.26 35.16 2.19
C ARG A 211 -6.06 34.94 3.12
N GLN A 212 -5.57 36.00 3.76
CA GLN A 212 -4.49 35.90 4.76
C GLN A 212 -4.92 35.10 5.99
N SER A 213 -6.16 35.23 6.46
CA SER A 213 -6.69 34.37 7.53
C SER A 213 -6.67 32.89 7.15
N PHE A 214 -7.12 32.54 5.94
CA PHE A 214 -7.05 31.17 5.43
C PHE A 214 -5.61 30.65 5.39
N ILE A 215 -4.66 31.46 4.91
CA ILE A 215 -3.24 31.12 4.89
C ILE A 215 -2.70 30.89 6.31
N GLY A 216 -3.09 31.73 7.27
CA GLY A 216 -2.71 31.57 8.68
C GLY A 216 -3.16 30.22 9.24
N GLN A 217 -4.42 29.85 9.01
CA GLN A 217 -4.96 28.55 9.46
C GLN A 217 -4.30 27.35 8.77
N ILE A 218 -4.02 27.48 7.48
CA ILE A 218 -3.28 26.48 6.71
C ILE A 218 -1.88 26.27 7.28
N ASN A 219 -1.19 27.33 7.71
CA ASN A 219 0.12 27.21 8.33
C ASN A 219 0.05 26.45 9.67
N THR A 220 -0.99 26.68 10.48
CA THR A 220 -1.22 25.87 11.70
C THR A 220 -1.48 24.39 11.36
N LEU A 221 -2.27 24.12 10.32
CA LEU A 221 -2.50 22.75 9.85
C LEU A 221 -1.23 22.10 9.30
N ARG A 222 -0.33 22.89 8.71
CA ARG A 222 0.98 22.43 8.23
C ARG A 222 1.87 21.97 9.36
N GLU A 223 1.92 22.69 10.48
CA GLU A 223 2.70 22.28 11.66
C GLU A 223 2.29 20.87 12.12
N PHE A 224 0.99 20.59 12.18
CA PHE A 224 0.47 19.26 12.46
C PHE A 224 0.91 18.21 11.42
N ILE A 225 0.89 18.55 10.12
CA ILE A 225 1.36 17.65 9.05
C ILE A 225 2.86 17.35 9.21
N ASP A 226 3.67 18.34 9.58
CA ASP A 226 5.10 18.18 9.76
C ASP A 226 5.43 17.31 10.99
N GLU A 227 4.73 17.50 12.11
CA GLU A 227 4.86 16.67 13.32
C GLU A 227 4.54 15.20 13.04
N THR A 228 3.51 14.95 12.22
CA THR A 228 3.02 13.61 11.91
C THR A 228 3.83 12.90 10.82
N THR A 229 4.73 13.61 10.15
CA THR A 229 5.60 13.05 9.11
C THR A 229 6.57 12.01 9.70
N SER A 230 7.09 12.25 10.91
CA SER A 230 7.98 11.31 11.61
C SER A 230 7.30 9.95 11.86
N PHE A 231 6.04 10.01 12.30
CA PHE A 231 5.20 8.84 12.55
C PHE A 231 4.95 8.04 11.26
N LEU A 232 4.63 8.72 10.17
CA LEU A 232 4.38 8.10 8.86
C LEU A 232 5.65 7.47 8.27
N ASN A 233 6.81 8.12 8.42
CA ASN A 233 8.09 7.61 7.95
C ASN A 233 8.51 6.31 8.66
N ASN A 234 8.24 6.19 9.97
CA ASN A 234 8.53 4.96 10.72
C ASN A 234 7.77 3.74 10.15
N TYR A 235 6.50 3.91 9.78
CA TYR A 235 5.74 2.84 9.11
C TYR A 235 6.21 2.61 7.68
N ALA A 236 6.58 3.66 6.95
CA ALA A 236 7.10 3.51 5.59
C ALA A 236 8.35 2.60 5.55
N GLU A 237 9.27 2.75 6.51
CA GLU A 237 10.46 1.89 6.61
C GLU A 237 10.10 0.44 6.97
N LYS A 238 9.20 0.23 7.95
CA LYS A 238 8.72 -1.14 8.29
C LYS A 238 8.09 -1.82 7.09
N ILE A 239 7.28 -1.09 6.32
CA ILE A 239 6.61 -1.61 5.13
C ILE A 239 7.63 -1.93 4.04
N LYS A 240 8.65 -1.08 3.84
CA LYS A 240 9.73 -1.32 2.88
C LYS A 240 10.51 -2.60 3.22
N GLN A 241 10.82 -2.81 4.50
CA GLN A 241 11.45 -4.05 4.97
C GLN A 241 10.56 -5.26 4.69
N MET A 242 9.26 -5.17 5.01
CA MET A 242 8.28 -6.23 4.71
C MET A 242 8.21 -6.51 3.21
N SER A 243 8.19 -5.48 2.36
CA SER A 243 8.19 -5.63 0.90
C SER A 243 9.40 -6.44 0.41
N ALA A 244 10.59 -6.13 0.91
CA ALA A 244 11.80 -6.85 0.55
C ALA A 244 11.74 -8.33 0.97
N THR A 245 11.27 -8.60 2.19
CA THR A 245 11.12 -9.96 2.72
C THR A 245 10.11 -10.78 1.91
N VAL A 246 8.92 -10.24 1.64
CA VAL A 246 7.88 -10.95 0.89
C VAL A 246 8.33 -11.25 -0.56
N ARG A 247 9.04 -10.31 -1.20
CA ARG A 247 9.65 -10.55 -2.53
C ARG A 247 10.69 -11.66 -2.48
N ALA A 248 11.49 -11.73 -1.42
CA ALA A 248 12.47 -12.80 -1.24
C ALA A 248 11.77 -14.17 -1.12
N PHE A 249 10.71 -14.29 -0.31
CA PHE A 249 9.92 -15.53 -0.21
C PHE A 249 9.29 -15.93 -1.54
N ARG A 250 8.69 -14.99 -2.28
CA ARG A 250 8.15 -15.26 -3.63
C ARG A 250 9.21 -15.90 -4.54
N LYS A 251 10.43 -15.35 -4.54
CA LYS A 251 11.56 -15.88 -5.32
C LYS A 251 12.05 -17.23 -4.81
N GLN A 252 12.11 -17.43 -3.50
CA GLN A 252 12.52 -18.69 -2.88
C GLN A 252 11.55 -19.82 -3.24
N PHE A 253 10.23 -19.62 -3.08
CA PHE A 253 9.23 -20.61 -3.45
C PHE A 253 9.26 -20.92 -4.94
N TYR A 254 9.37 -19.89 -5.80
CA TYR A 254 9.53 -20.09 -7.23
C TYR A 254 10.75 -20.97 -7.58
N ASN A 255 11.91 -20.66 -7.02
CA ASN A 255 13.13 -21.44 -7.25
C ASN A 255 13.01 -22.88 -6.72
N LEU A 256 12.35 -23.06 -5.57
CA LEU A 256 12.10 -24.38 -4.99
C LEU A 256 11.22 -25.23 -5.91
N ILE A 257 10.16 -24.65 -6.48
CA ILE A 257 9.31 -25.31 -7.48
C ILE A 257 10.13 -25.76 -8.69
N LEU A 258 11.02 -24.91 -9.19
CA LEU A 258 11.87 -25.26 -10.34
C LEU A 258 12.79 -26.43 -10.00
N ARG A 259 13.52 -26.37 -8.88
CA ARG A 259 14.42 -27.45 -8.45
C ARG A 259 13.67 -28.77 -8.22
N ALA A 260 12.52 -28.71 -7.55
CA ALA A 260 11.72 -29.90 -7.28
C ALA A 260 11.19 -30.54 -8.58
N ASN A 261 10.74 -29.74 -9.55
CA ASN A 261 10.33 -30.24 -10.86
C ASN A 261 11.51 -30.86 -11.64
N GLU A 262 12.71 -30.30 -11.56
CA GLU A 262 13.90 -30.87 -12.19
C GLU A 262 14.27 -32.22 -11.58
N LEU A 263 14.28 -32.33 -10.25
CA LEU A 263 14.54 -33.57 -9.55
C LEU A 263 13.49 -34.65 -9.85
N ILE A 264 12.20 -34.28 -9.85
CA ILE A 264 11.11 -35.22 -10.15
C ILE A 264 11.23 -35.82 -11.56
N LYS A 265 11.67 -35.03 -12.55
CA LYS A 265 11.88 -35.52 -13.92
C LYS A 265 12.99 -36.56 -14.04
N LEU A 266 13.93 -36.59 -13.09
CA LEU A 266 15.04 -37.54 -13.06
C LEU A 266 14.66 -38.88 -12.41
N LEU A 267 13.46 -38.98 -11.83
CA LEU A 267 12.98 -40.23 -11.23
C LEU A 267 12.51 -41.22 -12.32
N PRO A 268 13.03 -42.46 -12.34
CA PRO A 268 12.82 -43.38 -13.46
C PRO A 268 11.40 -43.95 -13.54
N GLU A 269 10.68 -44.01 -12.42
CA GLU A 269 9.35 -44.64 -12.34
C GLU A 269 8.23 -43.64 -12.00
N TYR A 270 8.57 -42.39 -11.70
CA TYR A 270 7.57 -41.35 -11.46
C TYR A 270 6.93 -40.90 -12.77
N ARG A 271 5.60 -40.88 -12.81
CA ARG A 271 4.83 -40.34 -13.94
C ARG A 271 4.00 -39.16 -13.47
N VAL A 272 4.27 -38.01 -14.08
CA VAL A 272 3.49 -36.79 -13.88
C VAL A 272 2.08 -37.00 -14.43
N ASN A 273 1.06 -36.62 -13.66
CA ASN A 273 -0.31 -36.51 -14.16
C ASN A 273 -0.52 -35.13 -14.79
N ASP A 274 -0.47 -35.06 -16.13
CA ASP A 274 -0.53 -33.79 -16.86
C ASP A 274 -1.82 -32.99 -16.60
N ALA A 275 -2.96 -33.66 -16.40
CA ALA A 275 -4.23 -32.99 -16.12
C ALA A 275 -4.20 -32.27 -14.75
N GLN A 276 -3.67 -32.94 -13.73
CA GLN A 276 -3.55 -32.40 -12.38
C GLN A 276 -2.49 -31.29 -12.29
N VAL A 277 -1.39 -31.43 -13.05
CA VAL A 277 -0.39 -30.36 -13.17
C VAL A 277 -0.96 -29.12 -13.83
N GLN A 278 -1.77 -29.30 -14.88
CA GLN A 278 -2.39 -28.18 -15.57
C GLN A 278 -3.38 -27.44 -14.66
N GLU A 279 -4.26 -28.15 -13.96
CA GLU A 279 -5.19 -27.58 -12.98
C GLU A 279 -4.43 -26.82 -11.87
N ASN A 280 -3.37 -27.41 -11.32
CA ASN A 280 -2.56 -26.77 -10.29
C ASN A 280 -1.77 -25.54 -10.79
N ARG A 281 -1.54 -25.40 -12.10
CA ARG A 281 -0.85 -24.25 -12.70
C ARG A 281 -1.79 -23.08 -13.02
N GLU A 282 -3.09 -23.29 -13.10
CA GLU A 282 -4.05 -22.21 -13.39
C GLU A 282 -3.97 -21.08 -12.35
N SER A 283 -3.72 -21.43 -11.09
CA SER A 283 -3.53 -20.49 -9.98
C SER A 283 -2.19 -19.74 -10.02
N LEU A 284 -1.26 -20.15 -10.89
CA LEU A 284 0.06 -19.53 -11.04
C LEU A 284 0.17 -18.56 -12.24
N LEU A 285 -0.95 -18.31 -12.93
CA LEU A 285 -1.02 -17.36 -14.04
C LEU A 285 -1.12 -15.92 -13.53
N PHE A 286 -0.03 -15.42 -12.96
CA PHE A 286 0.10 -14.03 -12.51
C PHE A 286 1.42 -13.42 -12.96
N ASP A 287 1.44 -12.09 -13.05
CA ASP A 287 2.66 -11.34 -13.39
C ASP A 287 3.64 -11.34 -12.21
N THR A 288 4.82 -11.92 -12.45
CA THR A 288 5.89 -12.07 -11.47
C THR A 288 6.70 -10.79 -11.28
N ALA A 289 6.61 -9.82 -12.21
CA ALA A 289 7.28 -8.54 -12.13
C ALA A 289 6.53 -7.51 -11.28
N ILE A 290 5.32 -7.84 -10.79
CA ILE A 290 4.54 -6.95 -9.92
C ILE A 290 5.36 -6.57 -8.70
N GLY A 291 5.50 -5.25 -8.52
CA GLY A 291 6.23 -4.63 -7.40
C GLY A 291 7.74 -4.58 -7.57
N GLU A 292 8.35 -4.89 -8.72
CA GLU A 292 9.82 -4.75 -8.87
C GLU A 292 10.29 -3.28 -8.99
N GLN A 293 9.41 -2.36 -9.38
CA GLN A 293 9.74 -0.94 -9.63
C GLN A 293 9.22 0.03 -8.54
N SER A 294 8.58 -0.46 -7.47
CA SER A 294 7.88 0.32 -6.42
C SER A 294 8.36 0.06 -4.97
#